data_AF-A0A2V2RZI1-F1
#
_entry.id   AF-A0A2V2RZI1-F1
#
_cell.length_a   1.000
_cell.length_b   1.000
_cell.length_c   1.000
_cell.angle_alpha   90.00
_cell.angle_beta   90.00
_cell.angle_gamma   90.00
#
_symmetry.space_group_name_H-M   'P 1'
#
loop_
_entity.id
_entity.type
_entity.pdbx_description
1 polymer ?
#
loop_
_entity_poly.entity_id
_entity_poly.type
_entity_poly.pdbx_seq_one_letter_code
_entity_poly.pdbx_strand_id
1 'polypeptide(L)'
;MNTVPPPLPASVRSAEPSQFARNAANICLAAPLIVLAFVFLVSPILREHRDASGRLISIIIGLGALAFCVAGAVAGILAFLLAKPGQRGAVFARAGCGMALLGLLAAIAVPNFVRARTVALQNKQALKELQAAVTNFNAQTAASLTNGEAHSLDTRNLQQSLAQAAERTTGETTSLLKGSQLYMKELQQHRDTYDQALKELTVAKVLTVRTLEQRAQLSDRKALVQKFLDANDGLQKFVESSQSHYRKGLIAAGVSAPHAEAATKGFSRQWSAQHPFMVTIREADDRMGRAMLGVLNLFDTQWGQWSFDADANVVRFQNDSALEQYKSFMAEIKQAGADQAAAQQRLASVLSQRTGKL
;
A
#
# COMPACT_ATOMS: atom_id res chain seq x y z
N MET A 1 80.18 -10.22 54.77
CA MET A 1 78.81 -10.15 55.31
C MET A 1 77.88 -10.76 54.28
N ASN A 2 77.35 -11.96 54.55
CA ASN A 2 76.42 -12.65 53.64
C ASN A 2 75.04 -12.00 53.76
N THR A 3 74.72 -11.10 52.82
CA THR A 3 73.40 -10.47 52.69
C THR A 3 72.47 -11.35 51.84
N VAL A 4 72.26 -12.60 52.26
CA VAL A 4 71.24 -13.46 51.64
C VAL A 4 69.88 -13.04 52.22
N PRO A 5 68.96 -12.51 51.40
CA PRO A 5 67.65 -12.11 51.89
C PRO A 5 66.89 -13.32 52.47
N PRO A 6 66.13 -13.13 53.55
CA PRO A 6 65.40 -14.21 54.21
C PRO A 6 64.42 -14.89 53.22
N PRO A 7 64.31 -16.22 53.26
CA PRO A 7 63.40 -16.94 52.38
C PRO A 7 61.97 -16.48 52.62
N LEU A 8 61.29 -16.10 51.55
CA LEU A 8 59.87 -15.73 51.60
C LEU A 8 59.06 -16.84 52.30
N PRO A 9 58.11 -16.49 53.18
CA PRO A 9 57.32 -17.46 53.93
C PRO A 9 56.66 -18.47 52.99
N ALA A 10 56.59 -19.74 53.40
CA ALA A 10 55.97 -20.81 52.60
C ALA A 10 54.52 -20.51 52.20
N SER A 11 53.80 -19.70 53.01
CA SER A 11 52.45 -19.20 52.71
C SER A 11 52.37 -18.30 51.47
N VAL A 12 53.49 -17.71 51.03
CA VAL A 12 53.58 -16.91 49.80
C VAL A 12 53.87 -17.78 48.57
N ARG A 13 54.48 -18.97 48.75
CA ARG A 13 54.87 -19.87 47.65
C ARG A 13 53.78 -20.85 47.19
N SER A 14 52.75 -21.09 47.99
CA SER A 14 51.74 -22.13 47.71
C SER A 14 50.32 -21.60 47.46
N ALA A 15 50.15 -20.29 47.23
CA ALA A 15 48.85 -19.76 46.80
C ALA A 15 48.55 -20.21 45.36
N GLU A 16 48.03 -21.43 45.22
CA GLU A 16 47.65 -21.98 43.92
C GLU A 16 46.75 -21.00 43.17
N PRO A 17 46.98 -20.85 41.85
CA PRO A 17 46.14 -20.03 41.03
C PRO A 17 44.67 -20.35 41.15
N SER A 18 43.85 -19.29 41.22
CA SER A 18 42.41 -19.46 41.08
C SER A 18 42.14 -19.85 39.62
N GLN A 19 42.01 -21.16 39.37
CA GLN A 19 41.64 -21.70 38.07
C GLN A 19 40.30 -21.10 37.61
N PHE A 20 39.39 -20.87 38.55
CA PHE A 20 38.10 -20.26 38.27
C PHE A 20 38.23 -18.84 37.71
N ALA A 21 39.03 -17.96 38.34
CA ALA A 21 39.21 -16.58 37.85
C ALA A 21 39.85 -16.55 36.44
N ARG A 22 40.76 -17.47 36.16
CA ARG A 22 41.36 -17.62 34.82
C ARG A 22 40.34 -18.07 33.78
N ASN A 23 39.51 -19.06 34.11
CA ASN A 23 38.47 -19.56 33.21
C ASN A 23 37.41 -18.50 32.95
N ALA A 24 36.98 -17.77 33.98
CA ALA A 24 36.02 -16.67 33.85
C ALA A 24 36.57 -15.53 32.96
N ALA A 25 37.85 -15.16 33.12
CA ALA A 25 38.49 -14.18 32.25
C ALA A 25 38.60 -14.65 30.78
N ASN A 26 38.89 -15.94 30.57
CA ASN A 26 38.94 -16.51 29.23
C ASN A 26 37.54 -16.54 28.58
N ILE A 27 36.48 -16.87 29.33
CA ILE A 27 35.09 -16.82 28.85
C ILE A 27 34.71 -15.38 28.48
N CYS A 28 35.05 -14.40 29.32
CA CYS A 28 34.80 -12.98 29.06
C CYS A 28 35.45 -12.51 27.75
N LEU A 29 36.68 -12.93 27.48
CA LEU A 29 37.40 -12.61 26.24
C LEU A 29 36.86 -13.39 25.03
N ALA A 30 36.52 -14.67 25.20
CA ALA A 30 36.05 -15.53 24.12
C ALA A 30 34.64 -15.18 23.65
N ALA A 31 33.74 -14.78 24.56
CA ALA A 31 32.34 -14.49 24.25
C ALA A 31 32.15 -13.47 23.09
N PRO A 32 32.74 -12.26 23.10
CA PRO A 32 32.58 -11.32 21.98
C PRO A 32 33.21 -11.83 20.68
N LEU A 33 34.30 -12.61 20.74
CA LEU A 33 34.93 -13.21 19.57
C LEU A 33 34.05 -14.29 18.93
N ILE A 34 33.42 -15.13 19.74
CA ILE A 34 32.46 -16.15 19.29
C ILE A 34 31.25 -15.46 18.63
N VAL A 35 30.71 -14.40 19.23
CA VAL A 35 29.59 -13.64 18.65
C VAL A 35 29.97 -13.04 17.31
N LEU A 36 31.16 -12.44 17.19
CA LEU A 36 31.65 -11.89 15.93
C LEU A 36 31.82 -12.96 14.84
N ALA A 37 32.45 -14.09 15.18
CA ALA A 37 32.61 -15.22 14.28
C ALA A 37 31.24 -15.76 13.82
N PHE A 38 30.30 -15.90 14.76
CA PHE A 38 28.96 -16.37 14.46
C PHE A 38 28.19 -15.43 13.54
N VAL A 39 28.22 -14.11 13.80
CA VAL A 39 27.58 -13.11 12.93
C VAL A 39 28.18 -13.14 11.52
N PHE A 40 29.49 -13.32 11.39
CA PHE A 40 30.16 -13.42 10.10
C PHE A 40 29.71 -14.67 9.32
N LEU A 41 29.66 -15.82 9.99
CA LEU A 41 29.22 -17.09 9.39
C LEU A 41 27.76 -17.07 8.96
N VAL A 42 26.90 -16.36 9.69
CA VAL A 42 25.46 -16.35 9.45
C VAL A 42 25.03 -15.20 8.53
N SER A 43 25.89 -14.22 8.28
CA SER A 43 25.59 -13.08 7.39
C SER A 43 25.12 -13.47 5.98
N PRO A 44 25.74 -14.45 5.28
CA PRO A 44 25.27 -14.89 3.97
C PRO A 44 23.85 -15.44 4.01
N ILE A 45 23.54 -16.27 5.02
CA ILE A 45 22.21 -16.88 5.20
C ILE A 45 21.15 -15.79 5.45
N LEU A 46 21.46 -14.80 6.28
CA LEU A 46 20.57 -13.66 6.55
C LEU A 46 20.35 -12.76 5.33
N ARG A 47 21.30 -12.72 4.39
CA ARG A 47 21.13 -11.98 3.13
C ARG A 47 20.21 -12.72 2.16
N GLU A 48 20.27 -14.04 2.15
CA GLU A 48 19.48 -14.88 1.27
C GLU A 48 18.01 -14.99 1.72
N HIS A 49 17.76 -14.96 3.03
CA HIS A 49 16.41 -15.06 3.61
C HIS A 49 15.93 -13.69 4.09
N ARG A 50 15.57 -12.77 3.19
CA ARG A 50 14.98 -11.46 3.56
C ARG A 50 13.46 -11.50 3.76
N ASP A 51 12.85 -12.62 3.47
CA ASP A 51 11.43 -12.92 3.59
C ASP A 51 11.02 -13.22 5.04
N ALA A 52 9.72 -13.43 5.26
CA ALA A 52 9.13 -13.54 6.61
C ALA A 52 9.77 -14.65 7.47
N SER A 53 10.26 -15.72 6.83
CA SER A 53 11.02 -16.82 7.43
C SER A 53 12.34 -16.35 8.05
N GLY A 54 13.07 -15.50 7.36
CA GLY A 54 14.35 -14.95 7.79
C GLY A 54 14.25 -14.03 9.00
N ARG A 55 13.09 -13.38 9.20
CA ARG A 55 12.85 -12.55 10.39
C ARG A 55 12.94 -13.38 11.66
N LEU A 56 12.33 -14.57 11.70
CA LEU A 56 12.35 -15.42 12.89
C LEU A 56 13.78 -15.92 13.18
N ILE A 57 14.50 -16.31 12.13
CA ILE A 57 15.92 -16.71 12.21
C ILE A 57 16.77 -15.57 12.78
N SER A 58 16.59 -14.34 12.27
CA SER A 58 17.34 -13.16 12.75
C SER A 58 17.09 -12.85 14.24
N ILE A 59 15.87 -13.06 14.73
CA ILE A 59 15.52 -12.87 16.15
C ILE A 59 16.20 -13.91 17.02
N ILE A 60 16.18 -15.18 16.62
CA ILE A 60 16.83 -16.27 17.36
C ILE A 60 18.34 -16.02 17.46
N ILE A 61 18.97 -15.66 16.35
CA ILE A 61 20.40 -15.32 16.30
C ILE A 61 20.70 -14.12 17.21
N GLY A 62 19.89 -13.06 17.14
CA GLY A 62 20.06 -11.88 17.97
C GLY A 62 19.93 -12.19 19.47
N LEU A 63 18.96 -12.99 19.86
CA LEU A 63 18.78 -13.43 21.26
C LEU A 63 19.93 -14.33 21.73
N GLY A 64 20.39 -15.25 20.88
CA GLY A 64 21.55 -16.09 21.18
C GLY A 64 22.82 -15.26 21.40
N ALA A 65 23.10 -14.32 20.49
CA ALA A 65 24.24 -13.41 20.61
C ALA A 65 24.17 -12.56 21.90
N LEU A 66 22.98 -12.06 22.24
CA LEU A 66 22.76 -11.31 23.47
C LEU A 66 23.05 -12.16 24.72
N ALA A 67 22.57 -13.41 24.76
CA ALA A 67 22.83 -14.32 25.87
C ALA A 67 24.33 -14.59 26.07
N PHE A 68 25.08 -14.80 24.98
CA PHE A 68 26.54 -14.93 25.04
C PHE A 68 27.24 -13.68 25.57
N CYS A 69 26.79 -12.49 25.16
CA CYS A 69 27.33 -11.22 25.66
C CYS A 69 27.09 -11.06 27.17
N VAL A 70 25.88 -11.39 27.65
CA VAL A 70 25.54 -11.33 29.08
C VAL A 70 26.39 -12.32 29.89
N ALA A 71 26.52 -13.56 29.41
CA ALA A 71 27.36 -14.57 30.06
C ALA A 71 28.83 -14.13 30.13
N GLY A 72 29.37 -13.57 29.04
CA GLY A 72 30.72 -13.01 29.00
C GLY A 72 30.93 -11.85 29.96
N ALA A 73 29.93 -10.95 30.08
CA ALA A 73 29.99 -9.83 31.02
C ALA A 73 29.98 -10.31 32.48
N VAL A 74 29.08 -11.24 32.84
CA VAL A 74 29.03 -11.83 34.18
C VAL A 74 30.34 -12.55 34.52
N ALA A 75 30.89 -13.32 33.58
CA ALA A 75 32.19 -13.97 33.76
C ALA A 75 33.34 -12.96 33.96
N GLY A 76 33.32 -11.84 33.24
CA GLY A 76 34.27 -10.74 33.43
C GLY A 76 34.22 -10.15 34.84
N ILE A 77 33.02 -9.87 35.34
CA ILE A 77 32.81 -9.37 36.71
C ILE A 77 33.32 -10.37 37.75
N LEU A 78 32.98 -11.65 37.61
CA LEU A 78 33.45 -12.71 38.52
C LEU A 78 34.98 -12.86 38.49
N ALA A 79 35.61 -12.71 37.32
CA ALA A 79 37.06 -12.75 37.19
C ALA A 79 37.75 -11.62 37.97
N PHE A 80 37.18 -10.42 37.97
CA PHE A 80 37.70 -9.30 38.76
C PHE A 80 37.56 -9.54 40.27
N LEU A 81 36.40 -10.03 40.70
CA LEU A 81 36.11 -10.26 42.13
C LEU A 81 36.96 -11.39 42.74
N LEU A 82 37.26 -12.44 41.98
CA LEU A 82 37.92 -13.66 42.49
C LEU A 82 39.44 -13.71 42.23
N ALA A 83 40.03 -12.64 41.69
CA ALA A 83 41.46 -12.59 41.37
C ALA A 83 42.35 -12.41 42.62
N LYS A 84 43.17 -13.44 42.91
CA LYS A 84 44.20 -13.39 43.96
C LYS A 84 45.35 -12.41 43.61
N PRO A 85 46.02 -11.78 44.59
CA PRO A 85 47.05 -10.76 44.38
C PRO A 85 48.15 -11.10 43.35
N GLY A 86 48.61 -12.35 43.30
CA GLY A 86 49.65 -12.79 42.37
C GLY A 86 49.21 -13.04 40.92
N GLN A 87 47.91 -12.90 40.59
CA GLN A 87 47.36 -13.17 39.24
C GLN A 87 46.62 -12.00 38.61
N ARG A 88 46.52 -10.88 39.32
CA ARG A 88 45.72 -9.73 38.90
C ARG A 88 46.14 -9.22 37.53
N GLY A 89 47.44 -9.14 37.24
CA GLY A 89 47.92 -8.62 35.94
C GLY A 89 47.33 -9.36 34.73
N ALA A 90 47.52 -10.68 34.66
CA ALA A 90 47.05 -11.46 33.52
C ALA A 90 45.51 -11.61 33.46
N VAL A 91 44.86 -11.80 34.62
CA VAL A 91 43.40 -11.93 34.70
C VAL A 91 42.71 -10.61 34.34
N PHE A 92 43.21 -9.48 34.85
CA PHE A 92 42.64 -8.16 34.58
C PHE A 92 42.86 -7.72 33.13
N ALA A 93 44.03 -8.02 32.53
CA ALA A 93 44.25 -7.73 31.11
C ALA A 93 43.24 -8.46 30.21
N ARG A 94 42.98 -9.75 30.46
CA ARG A 94 42.03 -10.55 29.67
C ARG A 94 40.58 -10.14 29.90
N ALA A 95 40.15 -10.05 31.17
CA ALA A 95 38.80 -9.61 31.51
C ALA A 95 38.55 -8.18 31.04
N GLY A 96 39.53 -7.27 31.20
CA GLY A 96 39.45 -5.90 30.70
C GLY A 96 39.32 -5.82 29.19
N CYS A 97 40.10 -6.61 28.44
CA CYS A 97 39.98 -6.69 26.99
C CYS A 97 38.61 -7.24 26.54
N GLY A 98 38.12 -8.32 27.18
CA GLY A 98 36.80 -8.88 26.90
C GLY A 98 35.67 -7.88 27.18
N MET A 99 35.71 -7.20 28.32
CA MET A 99 34.75 -6.15 28.66
C MET A 99 34.81 -4.96 27.70
N ALA A 100 36.00 -4.55 27.27
CA ALA A 100 36.16 -3.49 26.28
C ALA A 100 35.55 -3.88 24.92
N LEU A 101 35.75 -5.12 24.46
CA LEU A 101 35.14 -5.65 23.24
C LEU A 101 33.61 -5.72 23.35
N LEU A 102 33.08 -6.20 24.48
CA LEU A 102 31.63 -6.21 24.74
C LEU A 102 31.06 -4.78 24.75
N GLY A 103 31.76 -3.83 25.37
CA GLY A 103 31.40 -2.42 25.38
C GLY A 103 31.37 -1.83 23.97
N LEU A 104 32.35 -2.14 23.13
CA LEU A 104 32.39 -1.70 21.73
C LEU A 104 31.25 -2.30 20.90
N LEU A 105 30.98 -3.60 21.07
CA LEU A 105 29.83 -4.26 20.41
C LEU A 105 28.51 -3.61 20.82
N ALA A 106 28.32 -3.33 22.11
CA ALA A 106 27.13 -2.65 22.59
C ALA A 106 27.02 -1.21 22.04
N ALA A 107 28.13 -0.47 22.00
CA ALA A 107 28.19 0.89 21.46
C ALA A 107 27.82 0.96 19.97
N ILE A 108 28.07 -0.10 19.20
CA ILE A 108 27.68 -0.18 17.78
C ILE A 108 26.24 -0.74 17.63
N ALA A 109 25.90 -1.79 18.37
CA ALA A 109 24.64 -2.51 18.22
C ALA A 109 23.44 -1.70 18.72
N VAL A 110 23.56 -1.03 19.87
CA VAL A 110 22.44 -0.31 20.49
C VAL A 110 21.94 0.83 19.61
N PRO A 111 22.78 1.76 19.09
CA PRO A 111 22.29 2.83 18.22
C PRO A 111 21.66 2.31 16.93
N ASN A 112 22.25 1.27 16.32
CA ASN A 112 21.71 0.66 15.11
C ASN A 112 20.35 -0.01 15.37
N PHE A 113 20.20 -0.71 16.50
CA PHE A 113 18.93 -1.30 16.90
C PHE A 113 17.87 -0.23 17.19
N VAL A 114 18.23 0.81 17.95
CA VAL A 114 17.31 1.93 18.25
C VAL A 114 16.86 2.59 16.95
N ARG A 115 17.79 2.89 16.02
CA ARG A 115 17.46 3.46 14.71
C ARG A 115 16.53 2.53 13.91
N ALA A 116 16.85 1.25 13.80
CA ALA A 116 16.04 0.28 13.08
C ALA A 116 14.64 0.13 13.68
N ARG A 117 14.54 0.11 15.02
CA ARG A 117 13.26 0.08 15.74
C ARG A 117 12.45 1.34 15.49
N THR A 118 13.07 2.52 15.56
CA THR A 118 12.40 3.80 15.28
C THR A 118 11.86 3.83 13.86
N VAL A 119 12.64 3.42 12.86
CA VAL A 119 12.19 3.33 11.45
C VAL A 119 11.04 2.32 11.31
N ALA A 120 11.13 1.15 11.94
CA ALA A 120 10.06 0.16 11.89
C ALA A 120 8.75 0.67 12.52
N LEU A 121 8.83 1.42 13.62
CA LEU A 121 7.69 2.05 14.26
C LEU A 121 7.09 3.17 13.38
N GLN A 122 7.94 4.01 12.77
CA GLN A 122 7.52 5.04 11.83
C GLN A 122 6.80 4.43 10.62
N ASN A 123 7.36 3.38 10.01
CA ASN A 123 6.73 2.64 8.92
C ASN A 123 5.36 2.09 9.33
N LYS A 124 5.28 1.47 10.51
CA LYS A 124 4.02 0.92 11.04
C LYS A 124 2.96 2.02 11.25
N GLN A 125 3.37 3.17 11.77
CA GLN A 125 2.47 4.29 12.00
C GLN A 125 1.97 4.88 10.67
N ALA A 126 2.86 5.10 9.70
CA ALA A 126 2.50 5.57 8.37
C ALA A 126 1.51 4.63 7.67
N LEU A 127 1.72 3.31 7.78
CA LEU A 127 0.81 2.32 7.20
C LEU A 127 -0.55 2.26 7.92
N LYS A 128 -0.60 2.49 9.23
CA LYS A 128 -1.86 2.60 9.97
C LYS A 128 -2.66 3.84 9.55
N GLU A 129 -1.99 4.98 9.42
CA GLU A 129 -2.62 6.22 8.94
C GLU A 129 -3.16 6.04 7.51
N LEU A 130 -2.39 5.40 6.64
CA LEU A 130 -2.85 5.05 5.30
C LEU A 130 -4.04 4.07 5.33
N GLN A 131 -4.01 3.05 6.20
CA GLN A 131 -5.13 2.12 6.34
C GLN A 131 -6.40 2.86 6.78
N ALA A 132 -6.30 3.78 7.73
CA ALA A 132 -7.43 4.62 8.14
C ALA A 132 -7.94 5.49 6.99
N ALA A 133 -7.05 6.09 6.19
CA ALA A 133 -7.43 6.86 5.01
C ALA A 133 -8.15 6.01 3.95
N VAL A 134 -7.68 4.79 3.70
CA VAL A 134 -8.35 3.83 2.79
C VAL A 134 -9.72 3.44 3.32
N THR A 135 -9.85 3.16 4.62
CA THR A 135 -11.14 2.82 5.24
C THR A 135 -12.13 3.98 5.13
N ASN A 136 -11.68 5.20 5.41
CA ASN A 136 -12.51 6.41 5.27
C ASN A 136 -12.92 6.63 3.81
N PHE A 137 -12.00 6.46 2.86
CA PHE A 137 -12.29 6.56 1.43
C PHE A 137 -13.34 5.52 1.00
N ASN A 138 -13.22 4.27 1.44
CA ASN A 138 -14.20 3.22 1.12
C ASN A 138 -15.58 3.53 1.72
N ALA A 139 -15.62 4.05 2.94
CA ALA A 139 -16.87 4.45 3.59
C ALA A 139 -17.55 5.62 2.87
N GLN A 140 -16.78 6.66 2.49
CA GLN A 140 -17.29 7.77 1.69
C GLN A 140 -17.77 7.31 0.32
N THR A 141 -17.01 6.44 -0.35
CA THR A 141 -17.41 5.80 -1.63
C THR A 141 -18.72 5.06 -1.50
N ALA A 142 -18.87 4.22 -0.47
CA ALA A 142 -20.10 3.48 -0.26
C ALA A 142 -21.30 4.41 0.01
N ALA A 143 -21.11 5.47 0.81
CA ALA A 143 -22.14 6.46 1.08
C ALA A 143 -22.56 7.21 -0.18
N SER A 144 -21.61 7.72 -0.97
CA SER A 144 -21.89 8.42 -2.23
C SER A 144 -22.62 7.54 -3.26
N LEU A 145 -22.23 6.27 -3.37
CA LEU A 145 -22.91 5.31 -4.24
C LEU A 145 -24.35 5.01 -3.77
N THR A 146 -24.60 5.01 -2.47
CA THR A 146 -25.93 4.74 -1.90
C THR A 146 -26.86 5.94 -2.05
N ASN A 147 -26.33 7.15 -1.94
CA ASN A 147 -27.11 8.39 -2.04
C ASN A 147 -27.36 8.85 -3.49
N GLY A 148 -26.81 8.16 -4.49
CA GLY A 148 -26.86 8.58 -5.89
C GLY A 148 -25.96 9.77 -6.23
N GLU A 149 -25.12 10.22 -5.28
CA GLU A 149 -24.13 11.30 -5.45
C GLU A 149 -22.82 10.75 -6.02
N ALA A 150 -22.90 9.97 -7.10
CA ALA A 150 -21.76 9.24 -7.65
C ALA A 150 -20.61 10.14 -8.20
N HIS A 151 -20.80 11.47 -8.24
CA HIS A 151 -20.06 12.37 -9.13
C HIS A 151 -18.88 13.12 -8.50
N SER A 152 -18.53 12.92 -7.24
CA SER A 152 -17.28 13.50 -6.71
C SER A 152 -16.72 12.70 -5.53
N LEU A 153 -16.02 11.61 -5.82
CA LEU A 153 -15.14 11.04 -4.81
C LEU A 153 -13.83 11.79 -4.83
N ASP A 154 -13.57 12.50 -3.75
CA ASP A 154 -12.30 13.20 -3.57
C ASP A 154 -11.19 12.17 -3.26
N THR A 155 -10.46 11.75 -4.30
CA THR A 155 -9.29 10.88 -4.14
C THR A 155 -8.06 11.63 -3.63
N ARG A 156 -8.08 12.97 -3.56
CA ARG A 156 -6.91 13.77 -3.18
C ARG A 156 -6.46 13.45 -1.77
N ASN A 157 -7.39 13.23 -0.85
CA ASN A 157 -7.07 12.84 0.53
C ASN A 157 -6.29 11.51 0.56
N LEU A 158 -6.74 10.50 -0.19
CA LEU A 158 -6.03 9.22 -0.28
C LEU A 158 -4.67 9.35 -0.96
N GLN A 159 -4.58 10.13 -2.05
CA GLN A 159 -3.31 10.41 -2.73
C GLN A 159 -2.30 11.12 -1.81
N GLN A 160 -2.78 12.08 -1.00
CA GLN A 160 -1.97 12.78 -0.01
C GLN A 160 -1.53 11.86 1.12
N SER A 161 -2.41 10.99 1.64
CA SER A 161 -2.04 9.99 2.64
C SER A 161 -1.00 9.00 2.10
N LEU A 162 -1.12 8.58 0.83
CA LEU A 162 -0.09 7.78 0.17
C LEU A 162 1.25 8.54 0.07
N ALA A 163 1.22 9.84 -0.23
CA ALA A 163 2.43 10.68 -0.35
C ALA A 163 3.16 10.78 0.99
N GLN A 164 2.41 11.15 2.03
CA GLN A 164 2.92 11.26 3.39
C GLN A 164 3.45 9.92 3.89
N ALA A 165 2.76 8.82 3.59
CA ALA A 165 3.25 7.49 3.95
C ALA A 165 4.54 7.13 3.19
N ALA A 166 4.65 7.49 1.91
CA ALA A 166 5.87 7.26 1.13
C ALA A 166 7.06 8.06 1.66
N GLU A 167 6.85 9.30 2.10
CA GLU A 167 7.88 10.17 2.70
C GLU A 167 8.36 9.68 4.07
N ARG A 168 7.47 9.07 4.85
CA ARG A 168 7.77 8.55 6.20
C ARG A 168 8.27 7.12 6.21
N THR A 169 8.27 6.45 5.06
CA THR A 169 8.75 5.07 4.92
C THR A 169 10.12 5.03 4.25
N THR A 170 10.76 3.85 4.29
CA THR A 170 12.06 3.63 3.64
C THR A 170 12.08 2.32 2.86
N GLY A 171 13.03 2.21 1.93
CA GLY A 171 13.29 0.98 1.16
C GLY A 171 12.13 0.61 0.22
N GLU A 172 11.87 -0.70 0.11
CA GLU A 172 10.86 -1.25 -0.80
C GLU A 172 9.44 -0.69 -0.52
N THR A 173 9.12 -0.42 0.75
CA THR A 173 7.82 0.13 1.15
C THR A 173 7.57 1.49 0.51
N THR A 174 8.59 2.36 0.45
CA THR A 174 8.49 3.66 -0.22
C THR A 174 8.19 3.48 -1.71
N SER A 175 8.88 2.56 -2.37
CA SER A 175 8.67 2.25 -3.79
C SER A 175 7.26 1.69 -4.05
N LEU A 176 6.77 0.79 -3.20
CA LEU A 176 5.41 0.25 -3.27
C LEU A 176 4.34 1.33 -3.15
N LEU A 177 4.52 2.26 -2.21
CA LEU A 177 3.59 3.37 -2.01
C LEU A 177 3.62 4.34 -3.19
N LYS A 178 4.81 4.70 -3.69
CA LYS A 178 4.96 5.53 -4.90
C LYS A 178 4.32 4.88 -6.13
N GLY A 179 4.52 3.59 -6.34
CA GLY A 179 3.89 2.87 -7.45
C GLY A 179 2.37 2.85 -7.34
N SER A 180 1.84 2.71 -6.11
CA SER A 180 0.40 2.83 -5.85
C SER A 180 -0.12 4.24 -6.12
N GLN A 181 0.67 5.29 -5.86
CA GLN A 181 0.31 6.67 -6.22
C GLN A 181 0.26 6.89 -7.72
N LEU A 182 1.22 6.33 -8.48
CA LEU A 182 1.24 6.43 -9.94
C LEU A 182 -0.03 5.84 -10.54
N TYR A 183 -0.42 4.64 -10.09
CA TYR A 183 -1.69 4.02 -10.47
C TYR A 183 -2.89 4.91 -10.10
N MET A 184 -2.90 5.45 -8.88
CA MET A 184 -4.03 6.27 -8.41
C MET A 184 -4.17 7.59 -9.16
N LYS A 185 -3.05 8.16 -9.60
CA LYS A 185 -3.04 9.35 -10.44
C LYS A 185 -3.60 9.06 -11.83
N GLU A 186 -3.22 7.94 -12.45
CA GLU A 186 -3.73 7.53 -13.77
C GLU A 186 -5.24 7.26 -13.70
N LEU A 187 -5.72 6.53 -12.67
CA LEU A 187 -7.16 6.34 -12.45
C LEU A 187 -7.90 7.67 -12.31
N GLN A 188 -7.34 8.61 -11.54
CA GLN A 188 -7.97 9.92 -11.35
C GLN A 188 -8.09 10.70 -12.66
N GLN A 189 -7.10 10.63 -13.55
CA GLN A 189 -7.16 11.30 -14.86
C GLN A 189 -8.29 10.77 -15.75
N HIS A 190 -8.45 9.44 -15.82
CA HIS A 190 -9.56 8.82 -16.56
C HIS A 190 -10.91 9.21 -15.94
N ARG A 191 -10.97 9.23 -14.61
CA ARG A 191 -12.16 9.65 -13.88
C ARG A 191 -12.52 11.11 -14.13
N ASP A 192 -11.57 12.04 -14.02
CA ASP A 192 -11.81 13.47 -14.23
C ASP A 192 -12.33 13.75 -15.65
N THR A 193 -11.78 13.04 -16.64
CA THR A 193 -12.24 13.13 -18.03
C THR A 193 -13.69 12.67 -18.18
N TYR A 194 -14.03 11.55 -17.55
CA TYR A 194 -15.40 11.02 -17.51
C TYR A 194 -16.36 11.96 -16.77
N ASP A 195 -16.01 12.40 -15.56
CA ASP A 195 -16.86 13.25 -14.71
C ASP A 195 -17.14 14.60 -15.40
N GLN A 196 -16.13 15.17 -16.08
CA GLN A 196 -16.30 16.39 -16.87
C GLN A 196 -17.24 16.18 -18.07
N ALA A 197 -17.07 15.10 -18.84
CA ALA A 197 -17.94 14.81 -19.98
C ALA A 197 -19.39 14.55 -19.54
N LEU A 198 -19.59 13.83 -18.44
CA LEU A 198 -20.91 13.58 -17.86
C LEU A 198 -21.57 14.87 -17.36
N LYS A 199 -20.81 15.77 -16.73
CA LYS A 199 -21.31 17.08 -16.30
C LYS A 199 -21.79 17.90 -17.49
N GLU A 200 -20.99 17.99 -18.56
CA GLU A 200 -21.36 18.71 -19.79
C GLU A 200 -22.63 18.11 -20.42
N LEU A 201 -22.71 16.79 -20.53
CA LEU A 201 -23.88 16.05 -21.02
C LEU A 201 -25.15 16.39 -20.21
N THR A 202 -25.03 16.38 -18.88
CA THR A 202 -26.13 16.63 -17.94
C THR A 202 -26.63 18.07 -18.03
N VAL A 203 -25.72 19.04 -18.02
CA VAL A 203 -26.05 20.47 -18.12
C VAL A 203 -26.70 20.80 -19.46
N ALA A 204 -26.23 20.20 -20.55
CA ALA A 204 -26.77 20.41 -21.89
C ALA A 204 -28.20 19.85 -22.06
N LYS A 205 -28.64 18.95 -21.16
CA LYS A 205 -29.95 18.30 -21.21
C LYS A 205 -30.25 17.76 -22.63
N VAL A 206 -29.31 17.00 -23.20
CA VAL A 206 -29.28 16.68 -24.63
C VAL A 206 -30.57 16.09 -25.20
N LEU A 207 -31.38 15.39 -24.41
CA LEU A 207 -32.67 14.83 -24.83
C LEU A 207 -33.88 15.76 -24.62
N THR A 208 -33.70 16.95 -24.05
CA THR A 208 -34.81 17.88 -23.83
C THR A 208 -35.24 18.49 -25.16
N VAL A 209 -36.38 18.04 -25.67
CA VAL A 209 -36.92 18.45 -26.98
C VAL A 209 -37.43 19.89 -26.97
N ARG A 210 -37.91 20.39 -25.82
CA ARG A 210 -38.43 21.77 -25.69
C ARG A 210 -37.44 22.85 -26.14
N THR A 211 -36.14 22.60 -26.00
CA THR A 211 -35.07 23.53 -26.35
C THR A 211 -34.44 23.22 -27.71
N LEU A 212 -35.03 22.31 -28.49
CA LEU A 212 -34.54 21.89 -29.80
C LEU A 212 -35.30 22.65 -30.89
N GLU A 213 -34.85 23.87 -31.18
CA GLU A 213 -35.47 24.79 -32.14
C GLU A 213 -34.92 24.64 -33.55
N GLN A 214 -33.65 24.23 -33.67
CA GLN A 214 -32.94 24.18 -34.96
C GLN A 214 -32.28 22.83 -35.16
N ARG A 215 -32.34 22.34 -36.41
CA ARG A 215 -31.74 21.04 -36.78
C ARG A 215 -30.24 20.99 -36.47
N ALA A 216 -29.53 22.11 -36.63
CA ALA A 216 -28.11 22.22 -36.36
C ALA A 216 -27.74 21.87 -34.91
N GLN A 217 -28.62 22.15 -33.92
CA GLN A 217 -28.40 21.83 -32.51
C GLN A 217 -28.30 20.31 -32.25
N LEU A 218 -28.84 19.47 -33.14
CA LEU A 218 -28.70 18.01 -33.03
C LEU A 218 -27.24 17.57 -33.20
N SER A 219 -26.48 18.22 -34.07
CA SER A 219 -25.06 17.92 -34.27
C SER A 219 -24.27 18.19 -32.99
N ASP A 220 -24.48 19.34 -32.37
CA ASP A 220 -23.78 19.73 -31.13
C ASP A 220 -24.14 18.78 -29.97
N ARG A 221 -25.42 18.41 -29.84
CA ARG A 221 -25.87 17.44 -28.82
C ARG A 221 -25.28 16.04 -29.06
N LYS A 222 -25.20 15.59 -30.31
CA LYS A 222 -24.56 14.30 -30.67
C LYS A 222 -23.08 14.31 -30.30
N ALA A 223 -22.37 15.41 -30.57
CA ALA A 223 -20.96 15.56 -30.21
C ALA A 223 -20.74 15.45 -28.69
N LEU A 224 -21.62 16.02 -27.87
CA LEU A 224 -21.57 15.88 -26.41
C LEU A 224 -21.79 14.44 -25.94
N VAL A 225 -22.76 13.71 -26.52
CA VAL A 225 -22.99 12.29 -26.19
C VAL A 225 -21.78 11.45 -26.62
N GLN A 226 -21.21 11.72 -27.79
CA GLN A 226 -20.01 11.00 -28.26
C GLN A 226 -18.82 11.24 -27.34
N LYS A 227 -18.58 12.48 -26.91
CA LYS A 227 -17.53 12.81 -25.93
C LYS A 227 -17.70 12.04 -24.62
N PHE A 228 -18.94 11.89 -24.14
CA PHE A 228 -19.25 11.07 -22.97
C PHE A 228 -18.93 9.59 -23.19
N LEU A 229 -19.35 9.02 -24.34
CA LEU A 229 -19.06 7.62 -24.69
C LEU A 229 -17.55 7.35 -24.78
N ASP A 230 -16.79 8.26 -25.41
CA ASP A 230 -15.33 8.13 -25.55
C ASP A 230 -14.63 8.18 -24.17
N ALA A 231 -15.08 9.07 -23.29
CA ALA A 231 -14.55 9.17 -21.93
C ALA A 231 -14.91 7.93 -21.08
N ASN A 232 -16.12 7.39 -21.25
CA ASN A 232 -16.56 6.17 -20.60
C ASN A 232 -15.75 4.94 -21.06
N ASP A 233 -15.53 4.78 -22.37
CA ASP A 233 -14.70 3.72 -22.95
C ASP A 233 -13.26 3.79 -22.44
N GLY A 234 -12.67 4.99 -22.37
CA GLY A 234 -11.33 5.18 -21.81
C GLY A 234 -11.22 4.73 -20.36
N LEU A 235 -12.20 5.08 -19.52
CA LEU A 235 -12.25 4.65 -18.12
C LEU A 235 -12.55 3.15 -17.99
N GLN A 236 -13.43 2.60 -18.82
CA GLN A 236 -13.74 1.16 -18.85
C GLN A 236 -12.49 0.33 -19.16
N LYS A 237 -11.76 0.67 -20.23
CA LYS A 237 -10.51 -0.02 -20.61
C LYS A 237 -9.47 0.02 -19.49
N PHE A 238 -9.36 1.15 -18.80
CA PHE A 238 -8.48 1.27 -17.64
C PHE A 238 -8.91 0.32 -16.50
N VAL A 239 -10.20 0.26 -16.18
CA VAL A 239 -10.77 -0.64 -15.14
C VAL A 239 -10.54 -2.11 -15.48
N GLU A 240 -10.76 -2.51 -16.72
CA GLU A 240 -10.54 -3.87 -17.22
C GLU A 240 -9.05 -4.26 -17.16
N SER A 241 -8.16 -3.30 -17.40
CA SER A 241 -6.71 -3.49 -17.40
C SER A 241 -6.04 -3.08 -16.08
N SER A 242 -6.80 -2.84 -15.00
CA SER A 242 -6.31 -2.19 -13.79
C SER A 242 -5.13 -2.90 -13.14
N GLN A 243 -5.11 -4.25 -13.18
CA GLN A 243 -4.01 -5.06 -12.66
C GLN A 243 -2.71 -4.80 -13.43
N SER A 244 -2.79 -4.63 -14.75
CA SER A 244 -1.65 -4.31 -15.61
C SER A 244 -1.11 -2.91 -15.31
N HIS A 245 -2.01 -1.91 -15.22
CA HIS A 245 -1.65 -0.54 -14.85
C HIS A 245 -1.02 -0.47 -13.45
N TYR A 246 -1.58 -1.20 -12.48
CA TYR A 246 -1.01 -1.27 -11.13
C TYR A 246 0.40 -1.86 -11.15
N ARG A 247 0.60 -3.01 -11.81
CA ARG A 247 1.93 -3.62 -11.97
C ARG A 247 2.92 -2.67 -12.66
N LYS A 248 2.50 -1.99 -13.73
CA LYS A 248 3.31 -0.99 -14.45
C LYS A 248 3.74 0.15 -13.52
N GLY A 249 2.83 0.65 -12.68
CA GLY A 249 3.12 1.66 -11.66
C GLY A 249 4.15 1.19 -10.64
N LEU A 250 4.05 -0.05 -10.15
CA LEU A 250 5.03 -0.63 -9.22
C LEU A 250 6.42 -0.75 -9.86
N ILE A 251 6.51 -1.25 -11.09
CA ILE A 251 7.78 -1.38 -11.83
C ILE A 251 8.41 0.00 -12.05
N ALA A 252 7.61 0.99 -12.48
CA ALA A 252 8.08 2.35 -12.69
C ALA A 252 8.60 3.02 -11.40
N ALA A 253 8.09 2.63 -10.25
CA ALA A 253 8.55 3.09 -8.95
C ALA A 253 9.77 2.34 -8.40
N GLY A 254 10.34 1.40 -9.16
CA GLY A 254 11.52 0.63 -8.76
C GLY A 254 11.24 -0.49 -7.76
N VAL A 255 10.00 -0.98 -7.69
CA VAL A 255 9.67 -2.19 -6.91
C VAL A 255 10.28 -3.40 -7.61
N SER A 256 10.96 -4.24 -6.86
CA SER A 256 11.55 -5.48 -7.36
C SER A 256 10.48 -6.44 -7.89
N ALA A 257 10.79 -7.23 -8.93
CA ALA A 257 9.82 -8.09 -9.60
C ALA A 257 9.04 -9.04 -8.64
N PRO A 258 9.68 -9.73 -7.67
CA PRO A 258 8.95 -10.59 -6.74
C PRO A 258 7.95 -9.82 -5.86
N HIS A 259 8.33 -8.62 -5.40
CA HIS A 259 7.45 -7.78 -4.59
C HIS A 259 6.32 -7.15 -5.42
N ALA A 260 6.61 -6.76 -6.67
CA ALA A 260 5.59 -6.27 -7.59
C ALA A 260 4.54 -7.35 -7.88
N GLU A 261 4.95 -8.61 -8.04
CA GLU A 261 4.05 -9.75 -8.22
C GLU A 261 3.21 -10.04 -6.99
N ALA A 262 3.83 -10.07 -5.81
CA ALA A 262 3.12 -10.26 -4.56
C ALA A 262 2.08 -9.16 -4.32
N ALA A 263 2.45 -7.90 -4.53
CA ALA A 263 1.55 -6.75 -4.41
C ALA A 263 0.43 -6.80 -5.45
N THR A 264 0.74 -7.11 -6.72
CA THR A 264 -0.25 -7.26 -7.79
C THR A 264 -1.25 -8.37 -7.49
N LYS A 265 -0.80 -9.49 -6.92
CA LYS A 265 -1.67 -10.59 -6.48
C LYS A 265 -2.58 -10.16 -5.32
N GLY A 266 -2.03 -9.40 -4.37
CA GLY A 266 -2.81 -8.79 -3.29
C GLY A 266 -3.89 -7.84 -3.81
N PHE A 267 -3.51 -6.96 -4.73
CA PHE A 267 -4.42 -6.06 -5.44
C PHE A 267 -5.51 -6.84 -6.19
N SER A 268 -5.15 -7.85 -6.99
CA SER A 268 -6.09 -8.67 -7.77
C SER A 268 -7.13 -9.37 -6.89
N ARG A 269 -6.71 -9.94 -5.75
CA ARG A 269 -7.64 -10.52 -4.76
C ARG A 269 -8.60 -9.51 -4.16
N GLN A 270 -8.13 -8.28 -3.94
CA GLN A 270 -8.98 -7.18 -3.49
C GLN A 270 -9.83 -6.62 -4.64
N TRP A 271 -9.38 -6.66 -5.88
CA TRP A 271 -10.11 -6.09 -7.00
C TRP A 271 -11.25 -6.99 -7.47
N SER A 272 -11.05 -8.32 -7.41
CA SER A 272 -11.99 -9.31 -7.95
C SER A 272 -13.43 -9.20 -7.42
N ALA A 273 -13.61 -8.77 -6.17
CA ALA A 273 -14.95 -8.59 -5.59
C ALA A 273 -15.66 -7.30 -6.06
N GLN A 274 -14.91 -6.28 -6.49
CA GLN A 274 -15.46 -4.99 -6.94
C GLN A 274 -15.58 -4.94 -8.46
N HIS A 275 -14.63 -5.57 -9.16
CA HIS A 275 -14.43 -5.47 -10.60
C HIS A 275 -15.70 -5.71 -11.43
N PRO A 276 -16.48 -6.79 -11.22
CA PRO A 276 -17.67 -7.04 -12.03
C PRO A 276 -18.67 -5.88 -11.96
N PHE A 277 -18.85 -5.27 -10.78
CA PHE A 277 -19.79 -4.17 -10.62
C PHE A 277 -19.31 -2.88 -11.28
N MET A 278 -18.01 -2.59 -11.23
CA MET A 278 -17.46 -1.44 -11.95
C MET A 278 -17.62 -1.60 -13.47
N VAL A 279 -17.36 -2.79 -14.01
CA VAL A 279 -17.57 -3.07 -15.44
C VAL A 279 -19.05 -2.90 -15.82
N THR A 280 -19.98 -3.51 -15.07
CA THR A 280 -21.43 -3.37 -15.33
C THR A 280 -21.91 -1.92 -15.28
N ILE A 281 -21.37 -1.10 -14.38
CA ILE A 281 -21.68 0.34 -14.34
C ILE A 281 -21.27 1.01 -15.66
N ARG A 282 -20.05 0.75 -16.16
CA ARG A 282 -19.56 1.32 -17.42
C ARG A 282 -20.30 0.81 -18.65
N GLU A 283 -20.67 -0.47 -18.68
CA GLU A 283 -21.50 -1.05 -19.75
C GLU A 283 -22.89 -0.40 -19.80
N ALA A 284 -23.50 -0.14 -18.64
CA ALA A 284 -24.77 0.57 -18.56
C ALA A 284 -24.65 2.02 -19.06
N ASP A 285 -23.57 2.71 -18.71
CA ASP A 285 -23.27 4.06 -19.22
C ASP A 285 -23.12 4.08 -20.76
N ASP A 286 -22.44 3.09 -21.35
CA ASP A 286 -22.32 2.94 -22.81
C ASP A 286 -23.70 2.71 -23.47
N ARG A 287 -24.50 1.80 -22.92
CA ARG A 287 -25.88 1.55 -23.40
C ARG A 287 -26.74 2.80 -23.36
N MET A 288 -26.68 3.56 -22.25
CA MET A 288 -27.37 4.85 -22.12
C MET A 288 -26.94 5.83 -23.20
N GLY A 289 -25.62 6.05 -23.37
CA GLY A 289 -25.11 6.99 -24.37
C GLY A 289 -25.46 6.60 -25.81
N ARG A 290 -25.40 5.30 -26.15
CA ARG A 290 -25.83 4.81 -27.48
C ARG A 290 -27.31 5.01 -27.74
N ALA A 291 -28.16 4.73 -26.75
CA ALA A 291 -29.59 4.98 -26.87
C ALA A 291 -29.90 6.49 -27.00
N MET A 292 -29.16 7.36 -26.30
CA MET A 292 -29.23 8.82 -26.48
C MET A 292 -28.88 9.24 -27.92
N LEU A 293 -27.81 8.70 -28.50
CA LEU A 293 -27.49 8.94 -29.92
C LEU A 293 -28.60 8.44 -30.85
N GLY A 294 -29.20 7.28 -30.54
CA GLY A 294 -30.36 6.75 -31.25
C GLY A 294 -31.53 7.74 -31.30
N VAL A 295 -31.89 8.32 -30.14
CA VAL A 295 -32.92 9.37 -30.05
C VAL A 295 -32.57 10.59 -30.89
N LEU A 296 -31.33 11.10 -30.79
CA LEU A 296 -30.90 12.29 -31.55
C LEU A 296 -30.86 12.03 -33.07
N ASN A 297 -30.45 10.84 -33.50
CA ASN A 297 -30.47 10.44 -34.90
C ASN A 297 -31.90 10.29 -35.43
N LEU A 298 -32.82 9.79 -34.61
CA LEU A 298 -34.24 9.71 -34.97
C LEU A 298 -34.85 11.10 -35.17
N PHE A 299 -34.57 12.05 -34.28
CA PHE A 299 -35.01 13.45 -34.45
C PHE A 299 -34.47 14.12 -35.71
N ASP A 300 -33.23 13.80 -36.07
CA ASP A 300 -32.57 14.32 -37.27
C ASP A 300 -33.20 13.76 -38.55
N THR A 301 -33.41 12.44 -38.57
CA THR A 301 -34.00 11.73 -39.71
C THR A 301 -35.47 12.11 -39.93
N GLN A 302 -36.20 12.32 -38.84
CA GLN A 302 -37.62 12.68 -38.86
C GLN A 302 -37.84 14.20 -38.72
N TRP A 303 -36.83 15.03 -39.07
CA TRP A 303 -36.94 16.48 -38.87
C TRP A 303 -38.17 17.08 -39.58
N GLY A 304 -38.98 17.84 -38.86
CA GLY A 304 -40.26 18.39 -39.34
C GLY A 304 -41.43 17.38 -39.37
N GLN A 305 -41.17 16.11 -39.03
CA GLN A 305 -42.19 15.03 -38.95
C GLN A 305 -42.47 14.60 -37.50
N TRP A 306 -42.03 15.40 -36.53
CA TRP A 306 -42.35 15.27 -35.12
C TRP A 306 -42.75 16.63 -34.54
N SER A 307 -43.49 16.61 -33.44
CA SER A 307 -43.89 17.80 -32.69
C SER A 307 -43.81 17.52 -31.19
N PHE A 308 -43.44 18.53 -30.41
CA PHE A 308 -43.47 18.45 -28.96
C PHE A 308 -44.78 19.07 -28.45
N ASP A 309 -45.60 18.26 -27.77
CA ASP A 309 -46.79 18.71 -27.07
C ASP A 309 -46.38 19.20 -25.68
N ALA A 310 -46.42 20.52 -25.46
CA ALA A 310 -45.96 21.15 -24.23
C ALA A 310 -46.87 20.86 -23.03
N ASP A 311 -48.18 20.72 -23.27
CA ASP A 311 -49.18 20.48 -22.22
C ASP A 311 -49.11 19.03 -21.73
N ALA A 312 -48.98 18.08 -22.68
CA ALA A 312 -48.80 16.67 -22.35
C ALA A 312 -47.35 16.32 -21.95
N ASN A 313 -46.38 17.19 -22.28
CA ASN A 313 -44.93 16.92 -22.18
C ASN A 313 -44.53 15.64 -22.93
N VAL A 314 -45.08 15.44 -24.13
CA VAL A 314 -44.89 14.24 -24.95
C VAL A 314 -44.41 14.61 -26.34
N VAL A 315 -43.46 13.83 -26.86
CA VAL A 315 -43.03 13.88 -28.26
C VAL A 315 -43.99 13.05 -29.10
N ARG A 316 -44.55 13.66 -30.14
CA ARG A 316 -45.40 12.98 -31.13
C ARG A 316 -44.65 12.87 -32.45
N PHE A 317 -44.68 11.70 -33.07
CA PHE A 317 -44.20 11.47 -34.43
C PHE A 317 -45.38 11.27 -35.36
N GLN A 318 -45.26 11.70 -36.62
CA GLN A 318 -46.27 11.41 -37.66
C GLN A 318 -46.24 9.94 -38.10
N ASN A 319 -45.11 9.26 -37.86
CA ASN A 319 -44.88 7.86 -38.23
C ASN A 319 -44.85 6.98 -36.97
N ASP A 320 -45.75 5.99 -36.89
CA ASP A 320 -45.84 5.05 -35.77
C ASP A 320 -44.54 4.24 -35.56
N SER A 321 -43.84 3.89 -36.64
CA SER A 321 -42.55 3.19 -36.52
C SER A 321 -41.49 4.05 -35.83
N ALA A 322 -41.45 5.34 -36.13
CA ALA A 322 -40.54 6.28 -35.46
C ALA A 322 -40.92 6.44 -33.98
N LEU A 323 -42.22 6.50 -33.66
CA LEU A 323 -42.69 6.55 -32.28
C LEU A 323 -42.26 5.30 -31.48
N GLU A 324 -42.39 4.10 -32.06
CA GLU A 324 -41.97 2.86 -31.40
C GLU A 324 -40.45 2.78 -31.20
N GLN A 325 -39.66 3.24 -32.18
CA GLN A 325 -38.19 3.36 -32.01
C GLN A 325 -37.82 4.33 -30.89
N TYR A 326 -38.47 5.50 -30.84
CA TYR A 326 -38.27 6.47 -29.77
C TYR A 326 -38.59 5.85 -28.39
N LYS A 327 -39.74 5.19 -28.25
CA LYS A 327 -40.12 4.49 -27.01
C LYS A 327 -39.10 3.43 -26.62
N SER A 328 -38.60 2.66 -27.58
CA SER A 328 -37.57 1.64 -27.36
C SER A 328 -36.28 2.25 -26.82
N PHE A 329 -35.77 3.34 -27.42
CA PHE A 329 -34.57 4.02 -26.88
C PHE A 329 -34.80 4.60 -25.49
N MET A 330 -35.95 5.20 -25.22
CA MET A 330 -36.28 5.72 -23.88
C MET A 330 -36.39 4.61 -22.83
N ALA A 331 -36.96 3.46 -23.21
CA ALA A 331 -37.02 2.28 -22.35
C ALA A 331 -35.61 1.73 -22.05
N GLU A 332 -34.73 1.69 -23.06
CA GLU A 332 -33.35 1.26 -22.90
C GLU A 332 -32.55 2.17 -21.97
N ILE A 333 -32.68 3.50 -22.10
CA ILE A 333 -32.04 4.47 -21.18
C ILE A 333 -32.51 4.22 -19.75
N LYS A 334 -33.83 4.01 -19.56
CA LYS A 334 -34.40 3.73 -18.23
C LYS A 334 -33.88 2.42 -17.65
N GLN A 335 -33.83 1.35 -18.45
CA GLN A 335 -33.36 0.04 -18.00
C GLN A 335 -31.87 0.07 -17.66
N ALA A 336 -31.03 0.65 -18.54
CA ALA A 336 -29.61 0.80 -18.30
C ALA A 336 -29.34 1.65 -17.04
N GLY A 337 -30.09 2.73 -16.80
CA GLY A 337 -30.01 3.49 -15.56
C GLY A 337 -30.38 2.66 -14.31
N ALA A 338 -31.38 1.79 -14.41
CA ALA A 338 -31.74 0.87 -13.31
C ALA A 338 -30.63 -0.18 -13.06
N ASP A 339 -30.06 -0.74 -14.12
CA ASP A 339 -28.94 -1.69 -14.04
C ASP A 339 -27.71 -1.04 -13.39
N GLN A 340 -27.40 0.19 -13.78
CA GLN A 340 -26.32 0.99 -13.20
C GLN A 340 -26.53 1.20 -11.70
N ALA A 341 -27.72 1.66 -11.30
CA ALA A 341 -28.04 1.91 -9.89
C ALA A 341 -27.95 0.63 -9.04
N ALA A 342 -28.44 -0.51 -9.57
CA ALA A 342 -28.33 -1.80 -8.90
C ALA A 342 -26.86 -2.24 -8.74
N ALA A 343 -26.02 -2.04 -9.75
CA ALA A 343 -24.58 -2.32 -9.67
C ALA A 343 -23.86 -1.40 -8.67
N GLN A 344 -24.21 -0.11 -8.61
CA GLN A 344 -23.68 0.84 -7.63
C GLN A 344 -24.03 0.42 -6.19
N GLN A 345 -25.26 -0.02 -5.92
CA GLN A 345 -25.67 -0.52 -4.60
C GLN A 345 -24.90 -1.77 -4.17
N ARG A 346 -24.66 -2.70 -5.11
CA ARG A 346 -23.84 -3.90 -4.85
C ARG A 346 -22.39 -3.53 -4.57
N LEU A 347 -21.81 -2.61 -5.34
CA LEU A 347 -20.46 -2.10 -5.11
C LEU A 347 -20.34 -1.43 -3.73
N ALA A 348 -21.30 -0.58 -3.36
CA ALA A 348 -21.37 0.04 -2.04
C ALA A 348 -21.38 -1.00 -0.91
N SER A 349 -22.17 -2.07 -1.07
CA SER A 349 -22.25 -3.16 -0.11
C SER A 349 -20.90 -3.88 0.07
N VAL A 350 -20.20 -4.17 -1.03
CA VAL A 350 -18.86 -4.80 -0.99
C VAL A 350 -17.83 -3.89 -0.31
N LEU A 351 -17.89 -2.58 -0.55
CA LEU A 351 -17.00 -1.60 0.08
C LEU A 351 -17.25 -1.50 1.59
N SER A 352 -18.51 -1.42 2.01
CA SER A 352 -18.90 -1.38 3.43
C SER A 352 -18.47 -2.63 4.19
N GLN A 353 -18.59 -3.82 3.60
CA GLN A 353 -18.14 -5.08 4.22
C GLN A 353 -16.63 -5.12 4.48
N ARG A 354 -15.82 -4.40 3.69
CA ARG A 354 -14.38 -4.33 3.91
C ARG A 354 -13.99 -3.45 5.07
N THR A 355 -14.67 -2.31 5.21
CA THR A 355 -14.48 -1.38 6.32
C THR A 355 -14.67 -2.07 7.67
N GLY A 356 -15.57 -3.07 7.76
CA GLY A 356 -15.79 -3.83 9.01
C GLY A 356 -14.78 -4.96 9.31
N LYS A 357 -13.90 -5.33 8.36
CA LYS A 357 -12.93 -6.44 8.53
C LYS A 357 -11.49 -5.97 8.79
N LEU A 358 -11.22 -4.69 8.61
CA LEU A 358 -9.91 -4.03 8.78
C LEU A 358 -9.80 -3.44 10.19
#